data_AF-A0AAJ2PHG4-F1
#
_entry.id   AF-A0AAJ2PHG4-F1
#
_cell.length_a   1.000
_cell.length_b   1.000
_cell.length_c   1.000
_cell.angle_alpha   90.00
_cell.angle_beta   90.00
_cell.angle_gamma   90.00
#
_symmetry.space_group_name_H-M   'P 1'
#
loop_
_entity.id
_entity.type
_entity.pdbx_description
1 polymer ?
#
loop_
_entity_poly.entity_id
_entity_poly.type
_entity_poly.pdbx_seq_one_letter_code
_entity_poly.pdbx_strand_id
1 'polypeptide(L)'
;MKARNVMFTQQVSYLTSGNLTDIIEEIREKMKPKRIAGIIHDKDLDENGQFVKPHIHIVLQFDSARSLNNIAKLLNQPVQCLEAWRGSVNNAYSYLVHHTQSASNKHIYDPKEVVADFDYIELLEKIRQNVTKQSKINDSVIINNLLDLLYEGAISKKEIEQKLSGSQYAKAKAKIEAVYLKQLENRASEWQKEMREKNEKSIVIWLFGKAGTGKTRLARHYAKQFNEIYFITGSIRDPFQNYQLEPVIILDELRPHQFDYSDLLKLFDPYNEQVMASSRYFDKPIMANIFVITSPYSPYDFFLELRKSRHINAQVDSYQQLMRRLTLVLEVSKQFIEMYNYDKHLGLFLKNGKQKLPNPYYQEEAQNHNETNQFELFKDLTEKGMQDEKI
;
A
#
# COMPACT_ATOMS: atom_id res chain seq x y z
N MET A 1 -6.88 26.61 43.40
CA MET A 1 -5.98 26.32 42.26
C MET A 1 -5.15 27.55 41.92
N LYS A 2 -3.85 27.39 41.64
CA LYS A 2 -2.96 28.49 41.18
C LYS A 2 -2.37 28.15 39.81
N ALA A 3 -2.17 29.14 38.95
CA ALA A 3 -1.58 28.93 37.63
C ALA A 3 -0.77 30.16 37.15
N ARG A 4 0.25 29.91 36.32
CA ARG A 4 1.02 30.98 35.63
C ARG A 4 0.34 31.45 34.36
N ASN A 5 -0.34 30.54 33.66
CA ASN A 5 -1.10 30.82 32.45
C ASN A 5 -2.57 30.53 32.73
N VAL A 6 -3.44 31.49 32.43
CA VAL A 6 -4.88 31.40 32.69
C VAL A 6 -5.63 31.77 31.43
N MET A 7 -6.62 30.96 31.05
CA MET A 7 -7.61 31.31 30.03
C MET A 7 -8.82 31.92 30.73
N PHE A 8 -9.24 33.09 30.28
CA PHE A 8 -10.48 33.73 30.71
C PHE A 8 -11.50 33.70 29.57
N THR A 9 -12.66 33.12 29.83
CA THR A 9 -13.74 32.95 28.86
C THR A 9 -15.06 33.46 29.43
N GLN A 10 -15.72 34.38 28.72
CA GLN A 10 -16.99 34.97 29.14
C GLN A 10 -17.81 35.46 27.94
N GLN A 11 -19.14 35.44 28.02
CA GLN A 11 -19.99 36.02 26.98
C GLN A 11 -19.88 37.54 26.98
N VAL A 12 -19.86 38.15 25.80
CA VAL A 12 -19.69 39.61 25.64
C VAL A 12 -20.77 40.39 26.40
N SER A 13 -21.99 39.85 26.50
CA SER A 13 -23.11 40.46 27.22
C SER A 13 -22.91 40.64 28.73
N TYR A 14 -21.94 39.95 29.35
CA TYR A 14 -21.62 40.07 30.78
C TYR A 14 -20.39 40.95 31.05
N LEU A 15 -19.88 41.64 30.03
CA LEU A 15 -18.73 42.54 30.13
C LEU A 15 -19.16 44.00 30.11
N THR A 16 -18.29 44.85 30.65
CA THR A 16 -18.48 46.30 30.81
C THR A 16 -18.42 47.07 29.49
N SER A 17 -17.75 46.52 28.47
CA SER A 17 -17.66 47.06 27.11
C SER A 17 -17.86 45.94 26.08
N GLY A 18 -18.41 46.28 24.92
CA GLY A 18 -18.46 45.39 23.75
C GLY A 18 -17.17 45.42 22.91
N ASN A 19 -16.25 46.32 23.22
CA ASN A 19 -14.99 46.49 22.51
C ASN A 19 -13.87 45.70 23.21
N LEU A 20 -13.26 44.77 22.47
CA LEU A 20 -12.20 43.90 22.98
C LEU A 20 -10.96 44.69 23.45
N THR A 21 -10.60 45.78 22.79
CA THR A 21 -9.43 46.60 23.16
C THR A 21 -9.62 47.20 24.55
N ASP A 22 -10.77 47.80 24.81
CA ASP A 22 -11.10 48.40 26.11
C ASP A 22 -11.08 47.33 27.22
N ILE A 23 -11.62 46.14 26.94
CA ILE A 23 -11.61 45.01 27.88
C ILE A 23 -10.17 44.57 28.19
N ILE A 24 -9.33 44.43 27.16
CA ILE A 24 -7.93 44.01 27.32
C ILE A 24 -7.15 45.05 28.11
N GLU A 25 -7.35 46.34 27.85
CA GLU A 25 -6.72 47.43 28.61
C GLU A 25 -7.17 47.44 30.08
N GLU A 26 -8.47 47.34 30.35
CA GLU A 26 -9.02 47.27 31.72
C GLU A 26 -8.41 46.08 32.49
N ILE A 27 -8.39 44.90 31.87
CA ILE A 27 -7.82 43.69 32.50
C ILE A 27 -6.32 43.85 32.69
N ARG A 28 -5.61 44.44 31.73
CA ARG A 28 -4.16 44.68 31.82
C ARG A 28 -3.82 45.62 32.97
N GLU A 29 -4.57 46.69 33.15
CA GLU A 29 -4.36 47.64 34.26
C GLU A 29 -4.61 46.99 35.63
N LYS A 30 -5.71 46.23 35.76
CA LYS A 30 -6.07 45.56 37.02
C LYS A 30 -5.14 44.40 37.35
N MET A 31 -4.75 43.60 36.36
CA MET A 31 -4.04 42.34 36.58
C MET A 31 -2.53 42.46 36.42
N LYS A 32 -2.03 43.40 35.63
CA LYS A 32 -0.60 43.55 35.29
C LYS A 32 0.04 42.21 34.92
N PRO A 33 -0.47 41.52 33.88
CA PRO A 33 0.15 40.29 33.39
C PRO A 33 1.49 40.60 32.70
N LYS A 34 2.33 39.56 32.57
CA LYS A 34 3.55 39.62 31.74
C LYS A 34 3.20 39.79 30.27
N ARG A 35 2.16 39.08 29.82
CA ARG A 35 1.59 39.15 28.48
C ARG A 35 0.09 38.88 28.54
N ILE A 36 -0.64 39.54 27.65
CA ILE A 36 -2.07 39.35 27.46
C ILE A 36 -2.40 39.32 25.97
N ALA A 37 -3.26 38.40 25.58
CA ALA A 37 -3.82 38.33 24.24
C ALA A 37 -5.26 37.85 24.32
N GLY A 38 -6.15 38.42 23.51
CA GLY A 38 -7.55 37.99 23.46
C GLY A 38 -8.21 38.22 22.13
N ILE A 39 -9.37 37.60 21.95
CA ILE A 39 -10.19 37.62 20.74
C ILE A 39 -11.67 37.46 21.11
N ILE A 40 -12.55 37.97 20.26
CA ILE A 40 -14.00 37.68 20.32
C ILE A 40 -14.29 36.50 19.38
N HIS A 41 -14.90 35.46 19.92
CA HIS A 41 -15.46 34.34 19.15
C HIS A 41 -16.95 34.57 18.92
N ASP A 42 -17.32 35.02 17.73
CA ASP A 42 -18.68 35.35 17.26
C ASP A 42 -19.16 34.52 16.04
N LYS A 43 -18.33 33.59 15.55
CA LYS A 43 -18.54 32.78 14.33
C LYS A 43 -18.50 31.28 14.61
N ASP A 44 -18.37 30.89 15.88
CA ASP A 44 -18.33 29.49 16.30
C ASP A 44 -19.70 28.83 16.20
N LEU A 45 -19.72 27.57 15.76
CA LEU A 45 -20.92 26.73 15.66
C LEU A 45 -20.92 25.69 16.79
N ASP A 46 -22.11 25.39 17.32
CA ASP A 46 -22.32 24.30 18.26
C ASP A 46 -22.45 22.95 17.54
N GLU A 47 -22.63 21.87 18.31
CA GLU A 47 -22.77 20.50 17.80
C GLU A 47 -24.00 20.32 16.87
N ASN A 48 -24.97 21.23 16.93
CA ASN A 48 -26.17 21.23 16.10
C ASN A 48 -26.08 22.21 14.91
N GLY A 49 -24.92 22.83 14.69
CA GLY A 49 -24.70 23.80 13.61
C GLY A 49 -25.32 25.18 13.86
N GLN A 50 -25.66 25.53 15.10
CA GLN A 50 -26.16 26.84 15.49
C GLN A 50 -25.03 27.73 16.00
N PHE A 51 -25.13 29.05 15.80
CA PHE A 51 -24.14 29.99 16.30
C PHE A 51 -24.10 30.00 17.84
N VAL A 52 -22.91 29.79 18.37
CA VAL A 52 -22.62 30.01 19.79
C VAL A 52 -22.69 31.51 20.08
N LYS A 53 -23.21 31.87 21.25
CA LYS A 53 -23.26 33.28 21.66
C LYS A 53 -21.85 33.90 21.65
N PRO A 54 -21.70 35.16 21.18
CA PRO A 54 -20.42 35.84 21.17
C PRO A 54 -19.76 35.84 22.54
N HIS A 55 -18.52 35.33 22.60
CA HIS A 55 -17.77 35.19 23.84
C HIS A 55 -16.29 35.50 23.61
N ILE A 56 -15.63 36.01 24.62
CA ILE A 56 -14.19 36.30 24.56
C ILE A 56 -13.38 35.10 25.03
N HIS A 57 -12.19 34.96 24.46
CA HIS A 57 -11.10 34.18 25.07
C HIS A 57 -9.92 35.10 25.29
N ILE A 58 -9.40 35.15 26.52
CA ILE A 58 -8.25 35.96 26.90
C ILE A 58 -7.22 35.09 27.61
N VAL A 59 -6.02 35.02 27.05
CA VAL A 59 -4.86 34.37 27.67
C VAL A 59 -4.11 35.38 28.53
N LEU A 60 -4.02 35.10 29.82
CA LEU A 60 -3.23 35.85 30.79
C LEU A 60 -1.99 35.04 31.19
N GLN A 61 -0.81 35.60 30.91
CA GLN A 61 0.46 35.03 31.32
C GLN A 61 1.09 35.87 32.42
N PHE A 62 1.42 35.26 33.57
CA PHE A 62 2.04 35.91 34.72
C PHE A 62 3.47 35.40 34.95
N ASP A 63 4.35 36.24 35.51
CA ASP A 63 5.69 35.81 35.92
C ASP A 63 5.67 34.76 37.03
N SER A 64 4.66 34.80 37.90
CA SER A 64 4.46 33.88 39.02
C SER A 64 3.04 33.36 39.07
N ALA A 65 2.86 32.14 39.62
CA ALA A 65 1.55 31.51 39.67
C ALA A 65 0.59 32.30 40.58
N ARG A 66 -0.59 32.63 40.06
CA ARG A 66 -1.64 33.38 40.77
C ARG A 66 -2.85 32.50 41.05
N SER A 67 -3.58 32.81 42.13
CA SER A 67 -4.78 32.06 42.53
C SER A 67 -5.97 32.46 41.66
N LEU A 68 -6.64 31.50 41.02
CA LEU A 68 -7.81 31.75 40.16
C LEU A 68 -8.93 32.45 40.93
N ASN A 69 -9.14 32.08 42.21
CA ASN A 69 -10.13 32.75 43.07
C ASN A 69 -9.82 34.23 43.30
N ASN A 70 -8.53 34.60 43.39
CA ASN A 70 -8.15 36.00 43.55
C ASN A 70 -8.30 36.78 42.25
N ILE A 71 -7.95 36.15 41.12
CA ILE A 71 -8.16 36.75 39.79
C ILE A 71 -9.66 37.00 39.56
N ALA A 72 -10.51 36.00 39.84
CA ALA A 72 -11.97 36.11 39.74
C ALA A 72 -12.52 37.29 40.55
N LYS A 73 -12.11 37.39 41.82
CA LYS A 73 -12.50 38.51 42.70
C LYS A 73 -12.07 39.87 42.15
N LEU A 74 -10.84 40.00 41.66
CA LEU A 74 -10.34 41.27 41.14
C LEU A 74 -10.99 41.67 39.80
N LEU A 75 -11.44 40.69 39.00
CA LEU A 75 -12.20 40.93 37.78
C LEU A 75 -13.70 41.14 38.02
N ASN A 76 -14.20 40.94 39.25
CA ASN A 76 -15.64 40.84 39.54
C ASN A 76 -16.36 39.82 38.63
N GLN A 77 -15.70 38.68 38.36
CA GLN A 77 -16.23 37.62 37.51
C GLN A 77 -16.32 36.29 38.28
N PRO A 78 -17.24 35.39 37.91
CA PRO A 78 -17.28 34.04 38.47
C PRO A 78 -15.97 33.29 38.19
N VAL A 79 -15.49 32.49 39.13
CA VAL A 79 -14.25 31.71 38.95
C VAL A 79 -14.37 30.69 37.81
N GLN A 80 -15.59 30.27 37.48
CA GLN A 80 -15.90 29.34 36.40
C GLN A 80 -15.50 29.88 35.02
N CYS A 81 -15.39 31.20 34.88
CA CYS A 81 -14.91 31.85 33.67
C CYS A 81 -13.38 31.78 33.52
N LEU A 82 -12.66 31.27 34.54
CA LEU A 82 -11.20 31.17 34.55
C LEU A 82 -10.76 29.71 34.56
N GLU A 83 -9.96 29.35 33.58
CA GLU A 83 -9.33 28.03 33.48
C GLU A 83 -7.81 28.15 33.60
N ALA A 84 -7.20 27.29 34.42
CA ALA A 84 -5.75 27.18 34.47
C ALA A 84 -5.24 26.39 33.26
N TRP A 85 -4.45 27.03 32.41
CA TRP A 85 -3.94 26.36 31.21
C TRP A 85 -2.86 25.34 31.57
N ARG A 86 -3.16 24.05 31.36
CA ARG A 86 -2.25 22.93 31.60
C ARG A 86 -1.58 22.54 30.28
N GLY A 87 -0.42 23.12 30.01
CA GLY A 87 0.36 22.83 28.82
C GLY A 87 1.26 23.99 28.39
N SER A 88 1.81 23.88 27.19
CA SER A 88 2.58 24.98 26.60
C SER A 88 1.69 26.21 26.42
N VAL A 89 2.19 27.38 26.85
CA VAL A 89 1.51 28.66 26.64
C VAL A 89 1.32 28.97 25.15
N ASN A 90 2.20 28.45 24.30
CA ASN A 90 2.09 28.57 22.85
C ASN A 90 0.81 27.90 22.32
N ASN A 91 0.37 26.79 22.93
CA ASN A 91 -0.89 26.15 22.56
C ASN A 91 -2.09 27.03 22.96
N ALA A 92 -2.01 27.75 24.08
CA ALA A 92 -3.04 28.71 24.48
C ALA A 92 -3.16 29.85 23.46
N TYR A 93 -2.01 30.37 23.00
CA TYR A 93 -1.99 31.41 21.98
C TYR A 93 -2.51 30.91 20.63
N SER A 94 -2.15 29.69 20.19
CA SER A 94 -2.71 29.11 18.96
C SER A 94 -4.20 28.77 19.06
N TYR A 95 -4.70 28.49 20.26
CA TYR A 95 -6.11 28.19 20.52
C TYR A 95 -7.02 29.41 20.29
N LEU A 96 -6.54 30.64 20.52
CA LEU A 96 -7.31 31.87 20.25
C LEU A 96 -7.83 31.94 18.81
N VAL A 97 -7.10 31.39 17.86
CA VAL A 97 -7.43 31.44 16.42
C VAL A 97 -7.82 30.07 15.85
N HIS A 98 -8.01 29.07 16.71
CA HIS A 98 -8.33 27.67 16.34
C HIS A 98 -7.37 27.04 15.30
N HIS A 99 -6.09 27.44 15.29
CA HIS A 99 -5.09 26.96 14.30
C HIS A 99 -4.50 25.58 14.58
N THR A 100 -5.00 24.84 15.59
CA THR A 100 -4.52 23.49 15.94
C THR A 100 -5.36 22.40 15.28
N GLN A 101 -4.73 21.30 14.85
CA GLN A 101 -5.34 20.17 14.11
C GLN A 101 -6.52 19.45 14.82
N SER A 102 -6.82 19.78 16.07
CA SER A 102 -7.86 19.13 16.88
C SER A 102 -9.21 19.88 16.94
N ALA A 103 -9.47 20.82 16.03
CA ALA A 103 -10.71 21.60 16.00
C ALA A 103 -11.54 21.31 14.73
N SER A 104 -12.26 20.19 14.69
CA SER A 104 -13.06 19.81 13.52
C SER A 104 -14.33 20.64 13.30
N ASN A 105 -14.80 21.38 14.32
CA ASN A 105 -16.09 22.10 14.30
C ASN A 105 -16.00 23.60 14.68
N LYS A 106 -14.81 24.21 14.76
CA LYS A 106 -14.65 25.62 15.18
C LYS A 106 -14.16 26.52 14.05
N HIS A 107 -14.58 27.78 14.04
CA HIS A 107 -14.23 28.73 12.98
C HIS A 107 -12.75 29.15 13.10
N ILE A 108 -11.98 29.12 12.02
CA ILE A 108 -10.58 29.59 12.05
C ILE A 108 -10.57 31.11 11.91
N TYR A 109 -10.08 31.82 12.93
CA TYR A 109 -10.03 33.28 12.95
C TYR A 109 -8.74 33.83 12.33
N ASP A 110 -8.80 35.04 11.74
CA ASP A 110 -7.59 35.73 11.29
C ASP A 110 -6.77 36.16 12.52
N PRO A 111 -5.46 35.85 12.58
CA PRO A 111 -4.58 36.34 13.64
C PRO A 111 -4.61 37.85 13.87
N LYS A 112 -5.01 38.66 12.88
CA LYS A 112 -5.19 40.12 13.03
C LYS A 112 -6.39 40.51 13.87
N GLU A 113 -7.35 39.59 14.10
CA GLU A 113 -8.49 39.79 14.98
C GLU A 113 -8.10 39.68 16.47
N VAL A 114 -6.87 39.23 16.78
CA VAL A 114 -6.36 39.13 18.15
C VAL A 114 -5.80 40.49 18.61
N VAL A 115 -6.27 40.95 19.77
CA VAL A 115 -5.69 42.10 20.47
C VAL A 115 -4.69 41.58 21.50
N ALA A 116 -3.44 41.99 21.40
CA ALA A 116 -2.36 41.56 22.29
C ALA A 116 -1.40 42.70 22.62
N ASP A 117 -0.70 42.60 23.76
CA ASP A 117 0.33 43.57 24.16
C ASP A 117 1.74 43.22 23.67
N PHE A 118 1.84 42.29 22.72
CA PHE A 118 3.06 41.83 22.07
C PHE A 118 2.78 41.48 20.60
N ASP A 119 3.82 41.27 19.80
CA ASP A 119 3.67 40.83 18.41
C ASP A 119 3.15 39.39 18.34
N TYR A 120 1.84 39.26 18.23
CA TYR A 120 1.14 37.99 18.21
C TYR A 120 1.36 37.23 16.90
N ILE A 121 1.43 37.94 15.77
CA ILE A 121 1.63 37.34 14.43
C ILE A 121 3.02 36.70 14.36
N GLU A 122 4.06 37.41 14.81
CA GLU A 122 5.43 36.88 14.84
C GLU A 122 5.54 35.65 15.76
N LEU A 123 4.81 35.64 16.89
CA LEU A 123 4.77 34.49 17.80
C LEU A 123 4.15 33.26 17.14
N LEU A 124 3.02 33.41 16.44
CA LEU A 124 2.37 32.30 15.75
C LEU A 124 3.26 31.69 14.66
N GLU A 125 3.97 32.52 13.90
CA GLU A 125 4.92 32.04 12.88
C GLU A 125 6.07 31.24 13.49
N LYS A 126 6.64 31.70 14.62
CA LYS A 126 7.68 30.96 15.35
C LYS A 126 7.16 29.61 15.86
N ILE A 127 5.93 29.54 16.35
CA ILE A 127 5.29 28.29 16.80
C ILE A 127 5.15 27.31 15.63
N ARG A 128 4.62 27.76 14.49
CA ARG A 128 4.45 26.94 13.28
C ARG A 128 5.77 26.34 12.78
N GLN A 129 6.82 27.15 12.73
CA GLN A 129 8.14 26.71 12.28
C GLN A 129 8.76 25.63 13.18
N ASN A 130 8.59 25.75 14.50
CA ASN A 130 9.12 24.77 15.46
C ASN A 130 8.36 23.43 15.41
N VAL A 131 7.03 23.46 15.30
CA VAL A 131 6.22 22.24 15.13
C VAL A 131 6.60 21.49 13.84
N THR A 132 6.86 22.22 12.76
CA THR A 132 7.25 21.63 11.46
C THR A 132 8.64 20.98 11.51
N LYS A 133 9.59 21.57 12.25
CA LYS A 133 10.93 20.97 12.42
C LYS A 133 10.87 19.70 13.27
N GLN A 134 10.10 19.71 14.36
CA GLN A 134 9.98 18.57 15.26
C GLN A 134 9.24 17.39 14.61
N SER A 135 8.21 17.65 13.80
CA SER A 135 7.51 16.60 13.04
C SER A 135 8.38 15.96 11.96
N LYS A 136 9.21 16.75 11.25
CA LYS A 136 10.17 16.20 10.27
C LYS A 136 11.21 15.27 10.90
N ILE A 137 11.72 15.62 12.08
CA ILE A 137 12.67 14.77 12.82
C ILE A 137 11.99 13.45 13.22
N ASN A 138 10.79 13.53 13.80
CA ASN A 138 10.01 12.34 14.19
C ASN A 138 9.67 11.44 12.99
N ASP A 139 9.26 12.02 11.86
CA ASP A 139 8.98 11.25 10.63
C ASP A 139 10.22 10.48 10.14
N SER A 140 11.39 11.13 10.14
CA SER A 140 12.61 10.48 9.64
C SER A 140 13.03 9.27 10.47
N VAL A 141 12.92 9.36 11.80
CA VAL A 141 13.23 8.26 12.72
C VAL A 141 12.25 7.10 12.52
N ILE A 142 10.94 7.39 12.42
CA ILE A 142 9.92 6.36 12.18
C ILE A 142 10.17 5.66 10.84
N ILE A 143 10.42 6.42 9.78
CA ILE A 143 10.65 5.86 8.44
C ILE A 143 11.92 4.98 8.45
N ASN A 144 13.03 5.44 9.02
CA ASN A 144 14.27 4.68 9.03
C ASN A 144 14.11 3.35 9.79
N ASN A 145 13.47 3.36 10.97
CA ASN A 145 13.21 2.14 11.72
C ASN A 145 12.36 1.13 10.92
N LEU A 146 11.36 1.60 10.16
CA LEU A 146 10.55 0.73 9.31
C LEU A 146 11.33 0.17 8.12
N LEU A 147 12.28 0.93 7.56
CA LEU A 147 13.16 0.46 6.49
C LEU A 147 14.13 -0.61 6.99
N ASP A 148 14.70 -0.46 8.19
CA ASP A 148 15.59 -1.47 8.77
C ASP A 148 14.84 -2.79 9.02
N LEU A 149 13.63 -2.71 9.61
CA LEU A 149 12.76 -3.89 9.79
C LEU A 149 12.37 -4.54 8.45
N LEU A 150 12.19 -3.75 7.38
CA LEU A 150 11.92 -4.27 6.04
C LEU A 150 13.13 -5.03 5.51
N TYR A 151 14.32 -4.45 5.66
CA TYR A 151 15.57 -5.03 5.20
C TYR A 151 15.84 -6.39 5.87
N GLU A 152 15.59 -6.48 7.18
CA GLU A 152 15.66 -7.73 7.96
C GLU A 152 14.51 -8.71 7.65
N GLY A 153 13.43 -8.23 7.05
CA GLY A 153 12.23 -9.01 6.75
C GLY A 153 11.33 -9.32 7.93
N ALA A 154 11.45 -8.54 9.01
CA ALA A 154 10.57 -8.57 10.16
C ALA A 154 9.19 -7.91 9.88
N ILE A 155 9.09 -7.13 8.80
CA ILE A 155 7.84 -6.50 8.35
C ILE A 155 7.74 -6.57 6.81
N SER A 156 6.52 -6.72 6.29
CA SER A 156 6.24 -6.69 4.85
C SER A 156 6.04 -5.26 4.32
N LYS A 157 6.23 -5.08 3.00
CA LYS A 157 5.92 -3.81 2.31
C LYS A 157 4.48 -3.34 2.58
N LYS A 158 3.51 -4.26 2.55
CA LYS A 158 2.10 -3.96 2.79
C LYS A 158 1.83 -3.46 4.21
N GLU A 159 2.48 -4.05 5.21
CA GLU A 159 2.33 -3.60 6.61
C GLU A 159 2.96 -2.22 6.83
N ILE A 160 4.05 -1.88 6.14
CA ILE A 160 4.61 -0.51 6.17
C ILE A 160 3.61 0.48 5.57
N GLU A 161 3.02 0.15 4.42
CA GLU A 161 2.02 0.99 3.76
C GLU A 161 0.78 1.24 4.63
N GLN A 162 0.41 0.30 5.48
CA GLN A 162 -0.69 0.44 6.45
C GLN A 162 -0.31 1.25 7.71
N LYS A 163 0.97 1.23 8.11
CA LYS A 163 1.46 1.95 9.30
C LYS A 163 1.81 3.41 9.02
N LEU A 164 2.17 3.75 7.78
CA LEU A 164 2.52 5.11 7.39
C LEU A 164 1.28 5.93 7.06
N SER A 165 1.26 7.19 7.51
CA SER A 165 0.33 8.17 6.95
C SER A 165 0.67 8.48 5.49
N GLY A 166 -0.29 8.97 4.70
CA GLY A 166 -0.06 9.26 3.27
C GLY A 166 1.10 10.22 3.01
N SER A 167 1.33 11.20 3.89
CA SER A 167 2.45 12.15 3.78
C SER A 167 3.80 11.50 4.11
N GLN A 168 3.86 10.57 5.07
CA GLN A 168 5.06 9.80 5.37
C GLN A 168 5.35 8.79 4.26
N TYR A 169 4.34 8.13 3.72
CA TYR A 169 4.47 7.22 2.59
C TYR A 169 5.04 7.95 1.36
N ALA A 170 4.49 9.11 0.98
CA ALA A 170 4.99 9.88 -0.15
C ALA A 170 6.47 10.24 -0.02
N LYS A 171 6.95 10.55 1.20
CA LYS A 171 8.37 10.81 1.49
C LYS A 171 9.23 9.54 1.43
N ALA A 172 8.68 8.39 1.81
CA ALA A 172 9.41 7.13 1.98
C ALA A 172 9.33 6.18 0.78
N LYS A 173 8.37 6.36 -0.15
CA LYS A 173 8.03 5.41 -1.22
C LYS A 173 9.24 4.86 -1.96
N ALA A 174 10.10 5.75 -2.49
CA ALA A 174 11.29 5.36 -3.24
C ALA A 174 12.30 4.56 -2.39
N LYS A 175 12.43 4.90 -1.09
CA LYS A 175 13.30 4.17 -0.16
C LYS A 175 12.74 2.78 0.16
N ILE A 176 11.42 2.69 0.39
CA ILE A 176 10.73 1.41 0.63
C ILE A 176 10.94 0.49 -0.56
N GLU A 177 10.76 0.98 -1.79
CA GLU A 177 10.98 0.19 -3.01
C GLU A 177 12.43 -0.28 -3.14
N ALA A 178 13.42 0.60 -2.92
CA ALA A 178 14.83 0.23 -2.99
C ALA A 178 15.22 -0.84 -1.95
N VAL A 179 14.79 -0.66 -0.69
CA VAL A 179 15.09 -1.62 0.39
C VAL A 179 14.38 -2.95 0.16
N TYR A 180 13.12 -2.91 -0.29
CA TYR A 180 12.37 -4.13 -0.62
C TYR A 180 13.07 -4.93 -1.73
N LEU A 181 13.50 -4.28 -2.82
CA LEU A 181 14.23 -4.97 -3.89
C LEU A 181 15.53 -5.58 -3.39
N LYS A 182 16.30 -4.84 -2.59
CA LYS A 182 17.55 -5.34 -1.99
C LYS A 182 17.31 -6.56 -1.09
N GLN A 183 16.23 -6.55 -0.32
CA GLN A 183 15.81 -7.68 0.50
C GLN A 183 15.50 -8.91 -0.38
N LEU A 184 14.75 -8.73 -1.47
CA LEU A 184 14.43 -9.83 -2.39
C LEU A 184 15.71 -10.43 -3.01
N GLU A 185 16.66 -9.58 -3.42
CA GLU A 185 17.97 -10.01 -3.93
C GLU A 185 18.77 -10.82 -2.90
N ASN A 186 18.86 -10.32 -1.66
CA ASN A 186 19.62 -10.98 -0.60
C ASN A 186 19.05 -12.38 -0.31
N ARG A 187 17.73 -12.46 -0.12
CA ARG A 187 17.08 -13.75 0.10
C ARG A 187 17.33 -14.68 -1.10
N ALA A 188 17.22 -14.18 -2.33
CA ALA A 188 17.38 -15.02 -3.53
C ALA A 188 18.80 -15.58 -3.64
N SER A 189 19.80 -14.77 -3.30
CA SER A 189 21.20 -15.19 -3.23
C SER A 189 21.40 -16.29 -2.17
N GLU A 190 20.82 -16.13 -0.98
CA GLU A 190 20.89 -17.13 0.10
C GLU A 190 20.22 -18.45 -0.33
N TRP A 191 19.01 -18.38 -0.86
CA TRP A 191 18.29 -19.55 -1.36
C TRP A 191 19.06 -20.27 -2.47
N GLN A 192 19.61 -19.53 -3.44
CA GLN A 192 20.42 -20.12 -4.52
C GLN A 192 21.67 -20.83 -3.97
N LYS A 193 22.33 -20.24 -2.97
CA LYS A 193 23.47 -20.86 -2.30
C LYS A 193 23.08 -22.19 -1.65
N GLU A 194 21.96 -22.22 -0.92
CA GLU A 194 21.47 -23.47 -0.30
C GLU A 194 21.12 -24.55 -1.33
N MET A 195 20.43 -24.20 -2.42
CA MET A 195 20.06 -25.14 -3.47
C MET A 195 21.30 -25.75 -4.16
N ARG A 196 22.35 -24.93 -4.37
CA ARG A 196 23.64 -25.39 -4.89
C ARG A 196 24.32 -26.38 -3.96
N GLU A 197 24.38 -26.06 -2.67
CA GLU A 197 24.97 -26.95 -1.65
C GLU A 197 24.23 -28.30 -1.58
N LYS A 198 22.90 -28.29 -1.79
CA LYS A 198 22.06 -29.50 -1.84
C LYS A 198 22.11 -30.23 -3.19
N ASN A 199 22.69 -29.61 -4.23
CA ASN A 199 22.65 -30.08 -5.62
C ASN A 199 21.21 -30.40 -6.09
N GLU A 200 20.26 -29.57 -5.68
CA GLU A 200 18.84 -29.78 -5.93
C GLU A 200 18.47 -29.35 -7.35
N LYS A 201 17.81 -30.23 -8.11
CA LYS A 201 17.46 -29.97 -9.51
C LYS A 201 16.08 -29.36 -9.62
N SER A 202 15.91 -28.45 -10.56
CA SER A 202 14.61 -27.89 -10.92
C SER A 202 13.68 -28.97 -11.47
N ILE A 203 12.43 -28.92 -11.05
CA ILE A 203 11.35 -29.77 -11.54
C ILE A 203 10.53 -28.95 -12.53
N VAL A 204 10.48 -29.38 -13.79
CA VAL A 204 9.75 -28.69 -14.85
C VAL A 204 8.71 -29.62 -15.44
N ILE A 205 7.44 -29.30 -15.20
CA ILE A 205 6.28 -30.09 -15.65
C ILE A 205 5.60 -29.33 -16.78
N TRP A 206 5.56 -29.92 -17.97
CA TRP A 206 4.91 -29.36 -19.15
C TRP A 206 3.56 -30.03 -19.42
N LEU A 207 2.47 -29.31 -19.19
CA LEU A 207 1.11 -29.74 -19.47
C LEU A 207 0.65 -29.14 -20.78
N PHE A 208 0.36 -29.96 -21.79
CA PHE A 208 -0.10 -29.47 -23.08
C PHE A 208 -1.38 -30.14 -23.57
N GLY A 209 -2.06 -29.51 -24.54
CA GLY A 209 -3.28 -30.04 -25.13
C GLY A 209 -4.29 -28.95 -25.47
N LYS A 210 -5.40 -29.34 -26.10
CA LYS A 210 -6.45 -28.42 -26.57
C LYS A 210 -6.98 -27.50 -25.46
N ALA A 211 -7.49 -26.33 -25.82
CA ALA A 211 -8.18 -25.43 -24.89
C ALA A 211 -9.37 -26.15 -24.22
N GLY A 212 -9.70 -25.74 -22.98
CA GLY A 212 -10.84 -26.30 -22.24
C GLY A 212 -10.66 -27.71 -21.68
N THR A 213 -9.46 -28.31 -21.71
CA THR A 213 -9.23 -29.67 -21.16
C THR A 213 -8.88 -29.71 -19.67
N GLY A 214 -8.87 -28.56 -18.98
CA GLY A 214 -8.59 -28.48 -17.53
C GLY A 214 -7.11 -28.33 -17.13
N LYS A 215 -6.20 -28.03 -18.07
CA LYS A 215 -4.75 -27.86 -17.82
C LYS A 215 -4.42 -26.94 -16.65
N THR A 216 -4.99 -25.74 -16.61
CA THR A 216 -4.74 -24.76 -15.53
C THR A 216 -5.22 -25.27 -14.16
N ARG A 217 -6.32 -26.04 -14.14
CA ARG A 217 -6.82 -26.65 -12.89
C ARG A 217 -5.86 -27.74 -12.41
N LEU A 218 -5.38 -28.59 -13.33
CA LEU A 218 -4.36 -29.59 -13.07
C LEU A 218 -3.05 -28.92 -12.58
N ALA A 219 -2.63 -27.82 -13.21
CA ALA A 219 -1.43 -27.10 -12.84
C ALA A 219 -1.48 -26.58 -11.39
N ARG A 220 -2.61 -25.96 -11.00
CA ARG A 220 -2.84 -25.53 -9.61
C ARG A 220 -2.84 -26.70 -8.64
N HIS A 221 -3.43 -27.83 -9.02
CA HIS A 221 -3.41 -29.02 -8.18
C HIS A 221 -1.98 -29.52 -7.96
N TYR A 222 -1.16 -29.62 -9.02
CA TYR A 222 0.24 -30.03 -8.92
C TYR A 222 1.08 -29.06 -8.10
N ALA A 223 0.93 -27.75 -8.32
CA ALA A 223 1.66 -26.75 -7.54
C ALA A 223 1.42 -26.92 -6.04
N LYS A 224 0.15 -27.13 -5.64
CA LYS A 224 -0.22 -27.37 -4.24
C LYS A 224 0.36 -28.66 -3.64
N GLN A 225 0.66 -29.68 -4.46
CA GLN A 225 1.34 -30.88 -3.95
C GLN A 225 2.79 -30.61 -3.57
N PHE A 226 3.40 -29.56 -4.12
CA PHE A 226 4.76 -29.14 -3.78
C PHE A 226 4.77 -28.07 -2.68
N ASN A 227 3.92 -27.04 -2.80
CA ASN A 227 3.81 -25.97 -1.84
C ASN A 227 2.45 -25.26 -1.96
N GLU A 228 1.82 -24.91 -0.83
CA GLU A 228 0.60 -24.08 -0.83
C GLU A 228 0.86 -22.65 -1.34
N ILE A 229 2.11 -22.18 -1.24
CA ILE A 229 2.56 -20.88 -1.74
C ILE A 229 3.10 -21.08 -3.16
N TYR A 230 2.35 -20.58 -4.15
CA TYR A 230 2.74 -20.61 -5.55
C TYR A 230 2.31 -19.33 -6.28
N PHE A 231 3.05 -18.98 -7.33
CA PHE A 231 2.76 -17.86 -8.22
C PHE A 231 2.15 -18.37 -9.54
N ILE A 232 1.22 -17.62 -10.12
CA ILE A 232 0.72 -17.84 -11.48
C ILE A 232 1.02 -16.60 -12.31
N THR A 233 1.64 -16.77 -13.47
CA THR A 233 1.89 -15.66 -14.39
C THR A 233 0.60 -14.97 -14.83
N GLY A 234 0.64 -13.64 -14.85
CA GLY A 234 -0.49 -12.79 -15.23
C GLY A 234 -0.45 -12.36 -16.70
N SER A 235 -0.50 -11.05 -16.94
CA SER A 235 -0.49 -10.46 -18.29
C SER A 235 0.80 -10.81 -19.06
N ILE A 236 0.65 -11.06 -20.37
CA ILE A 236 1.76 -11.30 -21.31
C ILE A 236 2.81 -10.17 -21.25
N ARG A 237 2.41 -8.92 -20.98
CA ARG A 237 3.33 -7.77 -21.00
C ARG A 237 4.21 -7.64 -19.75
N ASP A 238 3.85 -8.29 -18.65
CA ASP A 238 4.62 -8.27 -17.39
C ASP A 238 4.27 -9.50 -16.55
N PRO A 239 4.75 -10.69 -16.94
CA PRO A 239 4.29 -11.95 -16.38
C PRO A 239 4.67 -12.13 -14.90
N PHE A 240 5.70 -11.43 -14.42
CA PHE A 240 6.24 -11.55 -13.05
C PHE A 240 6.03 -10.30 -12.19
N GLN A 241 5.20 -9.34 -12.61
CA GLN A 241 4.95 -8.09 -11.89
C GLN A 241 4.66 -8.28 -10.39
N ASN A 242 3.86 -9.31 -10.07
CA ASN A 242 3.42 -9.61 -8.71
C ASN A 242 4.15 -10.79 -8.05
N TYR A 243 5.21 -11.31 -8.67
CA TYR A 243 6.03 -12.36 -8.07
C TYR A 243 6.73 -11.83 -6.80
N GLN A 244 6.64 -12.61 -5.73
CA GLN A 244 7.14 -12.35 -4.37
C GLN A 244 7.98 -13.51 -3.84
N LEU A 245 8.82 -14.10 -4.70
CA LEU A 245 9.74 -15.18 -4.35
C LEU A 245 9.04 -16.52 -4.02
N GLU A 246 7.86 -16.75 -4.57
CA GLU A 246 7.16 -18.01 -4.40
C GLU A 246 8.00 -19.19 -4.94
N PRO A 247 8.11 -20.30 -4.19
CA PRO A 247 8.98 -21.43 -4.57
C PRO A 247 8.47 -22.22 -5.78
N VAL A 248 7.20 -22.06 -6.12
CA VAL A 248 6.54 -22.74 -7.25
C VAL A 248 5.96 -21.70 -8.19
N ILE A 249 6.28 -21.82 -9.49
CA ILE A 249 5.75 -20.94 -10.54
C ILE A 249 4.90 -21.75 -11.51
N ILE A 250 3.69 -21.27 -11.77
CA ILE A 250 2.84 -21.72 -12.87
C ILE A 250 2.98 -20.72 -14.02
N LEU A 251 3.56 -21.18 -15.14
CA LEU A 251 3.53 -20.45 -16.41
C LEU A 251 2.24 -20.83 -17.14
N ASP A 252 1.19 -20.06 -16.91
CA ASP A 252 -0.13 -20.37 -17.45
C ASP A 252 -0.30 -19.82 -18.87
N GLU A 253 -0.88 -20.64 -19.76
CA GLU A 253 -1.05 -20.37 -21.18
C GLU A 253 0.24 -19.93 -21.91
N LEU A 254 1.33 -20.64 -21.67
CA LEU A 254 2.62 -20.39 -22.32
C LEU A 254 2.51 -20.54 -23.84
N ARG A 255 2.88 -19.49 -24.57
CA ARG A 255 2.92 -19.44 -26.03
C ARG A 255 4.28 -18.92 -26.53
N PRO A 256 4.72 -19.32 -27.75
CA PRO A 256 6.04 -18.99 -28.30
C PRO A 256 6.47 -17.52 -28.20
N HIS A 257 5.54 -16.56 -28.35
CA HIS A 257 5.88 -15.14 -28.39
C HIS A 257 5.93 -14.44 -27.04
N GLN A 258 5.72 -15.16 -25.94
CA GLN A 258 5.63 -14.55 -24.60
C GLN A 258 6.99 -14.35 -23.93
N PHE A 259 7.99 -15.18 -24.27
CA PHE A 259 9.33 -15.11 -23.71
C PHE A 259 10.37 -15.32 -24.82
N ASP A 260 11.49 -14.62 -24.71
CA ASP A 260 12.67 -14.97 -25.49
C ASP A 260 13.14 -16.37 -25.10
N TYR A 261 13.51 -17.17 -26.11
CA TYR A 261 13.83 -18.59 -25.88
C TYR A 261 15.01 -18.76 -24.91
N SER A 262 16.02 -17.90 -24.99
CA SER A 262 17.14 -17.89 -24.05
C SER A 262 16.70 -17.66 -22.62
N ASP A 263 15.73 -16.78 -22.38
CA ASP A 263 15.27 -16.45 -21.04
C ASP A 263 14.36 -17.53 -20.47
N LEU A 264 13.54 -18.17 -21.32
CA LEU A 264 12.80 -19.37 -20.96
C LEU A 264 13.76 -20.51 -20.55
N LEU A 265 14.84 -20.73 -21.30
CA LEU A 265 15.85 -21.72 -20.96
C LEU A 265 16.57 -21.38 -19.65
N LYS A 266 16.83 -20.08 -19.41
CA LYS A 266 17.46 -19.66 -18.17
C LYS A 266 16.58 -19.91 -16.95
N LEU A 267 15.30 -19.63 -17.08
CA LEU A 267 14.29 -19.84 -16.04
C LEU A 267 14.23 -21.30 -15.56
N PHE A 268 14.36 -22.24 -16.50
CA PHE A 268 14.31 -23.68 -16.19
C PHE A 268 15.66 -24.29 -15.84
N ASP A 269 16.73 -23.50 -15.79
CA ASP A 269 18.06 -24.01 -15.49
C ASP A 269 18.30 -24.10 -13.97
N PRO A 270 18.60 -25.28 -13.43
CA PRO A 270 18.92 -25.43 -12.00
C PRO A 270 20.20 -24.71 -11.54
N TYR A 271 21.09 -24.34 -12.47
CA TYR A 271 22.41 -23.81 -12.12
C TYR A 271 22.61 -22.35 -12.54
N ASN A 272 21.62 -21.68 -13.14
CA ASN A 272 21.84 -20.32 -13.61
C ASN A 272 22.05 -19.33 -12.45
N GLU A 273 23.10 -18.53 -12.61
CA GLU A 273 23.37 -17.37 -11.76
C GLU A 273 22.38 -16.26 -12.12
N GLN A 274 21.67 -15.74 -11.12
CA GLN A 274 20.93 -14.49 -11.21
C GLN A 274 19.88 -14.46 -12.35
N VAL A 275 18.96 -15.44 -12.39
CA VAL A 275 17.80 -15.31 -13.28
C VAL A 275 16.94 -14.16 -12.78
N MET A 276 17.03 -13.07 -13.52
CA MET A 276 16.21 -11.89 -13.39
C MET A 276 14.99 -12.03 -14.31
N ALA A 277 13.79 -12.06 -13.75
CA ALA A 277 12.56 -11.92 -14.53
C ALA A 277 12.39 -10.47 -14.96
N SER A 278 12.19 -10.23 -16.26
CA SER A 278 11.88 -8.89 -16.76
C SER A 278 10.57 -8.37 -16.15
N SER A 279 10.62 -7.19 -15.53
CA SER A 279 9.43 -6.42 -15.14
C SER A 279 9.64 -4.96 -15.49
N ARG A 280 8.54 -4.21 -15.72
CA ARG A 280 8.60 -2.82 -16.23
C ARG A 280 9.32 -1.83 -15.31
N TYR A 281 9.51 -2.20 -14.05
CA TYR A 281 10.06 -1.30 -13.05
C TYR A 281 11.47 -1.72 -12.64
N PHE A 282 11.71 -3.01 -12.37
CA PHE A 282 13.03 -3.60 -12.14
C PHE A 282 12.96 -5.11 -12.38
N ASP A 283 14.08 -5.67 -12.82
CA ASP A 283 14.30 -7.10 -12.88
C ASP A 283 14.18 -7.73 -11.49
N LYS A 284 13.37 -8.78 -11.34
CA LYS A 284 13.15 -9.46 -10.05
C LYS A 284 13.90 -10.79 -9.98
N PRO A 285 14.59 -11.08 -8.87
CA PRO A 285 15.27 -12.36 -8.73
C PRO A 285 14.25 -13.48 -8.58
N ILE A 286 14.49 -14.60 -9.27
CA ILE A 286 13.63 -15.79 -9.22
C ILE A 286 14.21 -16.83 -8.25
N MET A 287 13.33 -17.41 -7.44
CA MET A 287 13.62 -18.41 -6.40
C MET A 287 12.85 -19.73 -6.61
N ALA A 288 12.18 -19.88 -7.74
CA ALA A 288 11.43 -21.09 -8.00
C ALA A 288 12.37 -22.18 -8.49
N ASN A 289 12.29 -23.35 -7.85
CA ASN A 289 12.86 -24.60 -8.36
C ASN A 289 11.80 -25.51 -8.99
N ILE A 290 10.52 -25.13 -8.92
CA ILE A 290 9.42 -25.93 -9.46
C ILE A 290 8.60 -25.09 -10.43
N PHE A 291 8.48 -25.58 -11.65
CA PHE A 291 7.77 -24.93 -12.74
C PHE A 291 6.68 -25.84 -13.28
N VAL A 292 5.45 -25.34 -13.33
CA VAL A 292 4.33 -26.02 -13.96
C VAL A 292 3.83 -25.18 -15.12
N ILE A 293 4.08 -25.64 -16.34
CA ILE A 293 3.72 -24.95 -17.57
C ILE A 293 2.39 -25.50 -18.07
N THR A 294 1.49 -24.61 -18.49
CA THR A 294 0.36 -25.00 -19.34
C THR A 294 0.54 -24.39 -20.73
N SER A 295 0.37 -25.17 -21.78
CA SER A 295 0.49 -24.67 -23.16
C SER A 295 -0.50 -25.35 -24.10
N PRO A 296 -0.95 -24.71 -25.18
CA PRO A 296 -1.64 -25.43 -26.25
C PRO A 296 -0.67 -26.29 -27.09
N TYR A 297 0.64 -26.05 -27.00
CA TYR A 297 1.66 -26.72 -27.81
C TYR A 297 2.39 -27.80 -27.00
N SER A 298 2.70 -28.93 -27.64
CA SER A 298 3.73 -29.83 -27.13
C SER A 298 5.07 -29.10 -27.08
N PRO A 299 6.05 -29.52 -26.27
CA PRO A 299 7.37 -28.88 -26.23
C PRO A 299 8.04 -28.78 -27.61
N TYR A 300 7.84 -29.80 -28.46
CA TYR A 300 8.40 -29.82 -29.80
C TYR A 300 7.67 -28.86 -30.73
N ASP A 301 6.32 -28.86 -30.72
CA ASP A 301 5.53 -27.92 -31.53
C ASP A 301 5.80 -26.47 -31.11
N PHE A 302 5.99 -26.22 -29.81
CA PHE A 302 6.36 -24.91 -29.27
C PHE A 302 7.67 -24.42 -29.88
N PHE A 303 8.70 -25.29 -29.91
CA PHE A 303 9.99 -24.98 -30.52
C PHE A 303 9.88 -24.77 -32.04
N LEU A 304 9.06 -25.56 -32.73
CA LEU A 304 8.83 -25.38 -34.16
C LEU A 304 8.15 -24.04 -34.47
N GLU A 305 7.17 -23.63 -33.67
CA GLU A 305 6.52 -22.34 -33.84
C GLU A 305 7.47 -21.17 -33.59
N LEU A 306 8.31 -21.24 -32.54
CA LEU A 306 9.41 -20.31 -32.31
C LEU A 306 10.34 -20.19 -33.52
N ARG A 307 10.71 -21.33 -34.13
CA ARG A 307 11.56 -21.37 -35.32
C ARG A 307 10.88 -20.74 -36.54
N LYS A 308 9.62 -21.06 -36.81
CA LYS A 308 8.85 -20.51 -37.94
C LYS A 308 8.74 -18.99 -37.86
N SER A 309 8.52 -18.48 -36.66
CA SER A 309 8.36 -17.06 -36.37
C SER A 309 9.67 -16.29 -36.21
N ARG A 310 10.83 -16.95 -36.37
CA ARG A 310 12.17 -16.36 -36.25
C ARG A 310 12.47 -15.73 -34.88
N HIS A 311 11.83 -16.23 -33.82
CA HIS A 311 12.11 -15.83 -32.43
C HIS A 311 13.24 -16.63 -31.79
N ILE A 312 14.02 -17.36 -32.59
CA ILE A 312 15.21 -18.09 -32.16
C ILE A 312 16.34 -17.90 -33.15
N ASN A 313 17.58 -17.99 -32.67
CA ASN A 313 18.76 -18.06 -33.50
C ASN A 313 18.96 -19.51 -33.99
N ALA A 314 18.53 -19.81 -35.21
CA ALA A 314 18.59 -21.16 -35.77
C ALA A 314 20.02 -21.76 -35.88
N GLN A 315 21.09 -20.97 -35.69
CA GLN A 315 22.47 -21.48 -35.65
C GLN A 315 22.88 -22.00 -34.27
N VAL A 316 22.23 -21.54 -33.20
CA VAL A 316 22.64 -21.79 -31.80
C VAL A 316 21.53 -22.47 -31.01
N ASP A 317 20.27 -22.10 -31.26
CA ASP A 317 19.12 -22.58 -30.54
C ASP A 317 18.62 -23.92 -31.08
N SER A 318 18.45 -24.87 -30.17
CA SER A 318 18.06 -26.24 -30.46
C SER A 318 16.99 -26.73 -29.49
N TYR A 319 16.12 -27.61 -29.98
CA TYR A 319 15.09 -28.26 -29.16
C TYR A 319 15.69 -29.01 -27.96
N GLN A 320 16.88 -29.60 -28.15
CA GLN A 320 17.59 -30.35 -27.11
C GLN A 320 17.91 -29.49 -25.88
N GLN A 321 18.09 -28.17 -26.04
CA GLN A 321 18.30 -27.27 -24.90
C GLN A 321 17.07 -27.21 -23.99
N LEU A 322 15.86 -27.07 -24.55
CA LEU A 322 14.61 -27.07 -23.79
C LEU A 322 14.35 -28.45 -23.19
N MET A 323 14.41 -29.47 -24.02
CA MET A 323 14.06 -30.85 -23.67
C MET A 323 14.83 -31.38 -22.47
N ARG A 324 16.13 -31.08 -22.34
CA ARG A 324 16.96 -31.53 -21.20
C ARG A 324 16.55 -30.92 -19.86
N ARG A 325 15.75 -29.85 -19.87
CA ARG A 325 15.24 -29.17 -18.67
C ARG A 325 13.85 -29.68 -18.26
N LEU A 326 13.15 -30.41 -19.14
CA LEU A 326 11.81 -30.93 -18.85
C LEU A 326 11.89 -32.22 -18.04
N THR A 327 11.24 -32.23 -16.87
CA THR A 327 11.17 -33.39 -15.98
C THR A 327 9.99 -34.29 -16.36
N LEU A 328 8.83 -33.69 -16.67
CA LEU A 328 7.61 -34.41 -16.97
C LEU A 328 6.85 -33.71 -18.10
N VAL A 329 6.37 -34.48 -19.08
CA VAL A 329 5.59 -33.96 -20.21
C VAL A 329 4.28 -34.73 -20.30
N LEU A 330 3.15 -34.02 -20.14
CA LEU A 330 1.81 -34.61 -20.11
C LEU A 330 0.89 -33.98 -21.17
N GLU A 331 0.23 -34.82 -21.95
CA GLU A 331 -0.89 -34.43 -22.80
C GLU A 331 -2.19 -34.50 -21.98
N VAL A 332 -2.92 -33.39 -21.90
CA VAL A 332 -4.19 -33.26 -21.19
C VAL A 332 -5.31 -33.14 -22.22
N SER A 333 -6.03 -34.24 -22.39
CA SER A 333 -7.23 -34.35 -23.24
C SER A 333 -8.50 -34.33 -22.38
N LYS A 334 -9.69 -34.27 -22.99
CA LYS A 334 -10.96 -34.34 -22.24
C LYS A 334 -11.10 -35.61 -21.39
N GLN A 335 -10.57 -36.73 -21.88
CA GLN A 335 -10.78 -38.05 -21.28
C GLN A 335 -9.60 -38.48 -20.40
N PHE A 336 -8.38 -38.15 -20.81
CA PHE A 336 -7.16 -38.67 -20.21
C PHE A 336 -6.07 -37.62 -20.03
N ILE A 337 -5.26 -37.82 -19.00
CA ILE A 337 -3.94 -37.22 -18.81
C ILE A 337 -2.92 -38.30 -19.16
N GLU A 338 -2.06 -38.05 -20.14
CA GLU A 338 -1.18 -39.06 -20.71
C GLU A 338 0.28 -38.62 -20.73
N MET A 339 1.17 -39.49 -20.27
CA MET A 339 2.58 -39.20 -20.14
C MET A 339 3.34 -39.47 -21.44
N TYR A 340 4.18 -38.51 -21.82
CA TYR A 340 5.10 -38.65 -22.94
C TYR A 340 6.48 -39.02 -22.42
N ASN A 341 7.11 -40.01 -23.05
CA ASN A 341 8.43 -40.49 -22.67
C ASN A 341 9.47 -40.01 -23.68
N TYR A 342 10.66 -39.69 -23.18
CA TYR A 342 11.75 -39.29 -24.04
C TYR A 342 12.35 -40.48 -24.79
N ASP A 343 12.35 -40.41 -26.11
CA ASP A 343 13.06 -41.34 -26.98
C ASP A 343 14.44 -40.79 -27.30
N LYS A 344 15.48 -41.49 -26.86
CA LYS A 344 16.88 -41.08 -27.04
C LYS A 344 17.35 -41.14 -28.50
N HIS A 345 16.77 -42.02 -29.32
CA HIS A 345 17.17 -42.20 -30.71
C HIS A 345 16.59 -41.12 -31.60
N LEU A 346 15.29 -40.82 -31.41
CA LEU A 346 14.60 -39.77 -32.15
C LEU A 346 14.84 -38.39 -31.56
N GLY A 347 15.27 -38.31 -30.30
CA GLY A 347 15.50 -37.06 -29.61
C GLY A 347 14.20 -36.28 -29.36
N LEU A 348 13.07 -36.99 -29.16
CA LEU A 348 11.73 -36.41 -29.02
C LEU A 348 10.97 -37.04 -27.85
N PHE A 349 10.00 -36.30 -27.31
CA PHE A 349 9.01 -36.86 -26.39
C PHE A 349 7.91 -37.54 -27.21
N LEU A 350 7.68 -38.83 -26.97
CA LEU A 350 6.73 -39.66 -27.70
C LEU A 350 5.64 -40.20 -26.78
N LYS A 351 4.44 -40.28 -27.33
CA LYS A 351 3.29 -40.93 -26.70
C LYS A 351 3.48 -42.43 -26.71
N ASN A 352 3.37 -43.08 -25.55
CA ASN A 352 3.50 -44.54 -25.45
C ASN A 352 2.16 -45.29 -25.35
N GLY A 353 1.02 -44.60 -25.21
CA GLY A 353 -0.33 -45.19 -25.15
C GLY A 353 -0.68 -45.91 -23.84
N LYS A 354 0.30 -46.18 -22.98
CA LYS A 354 0.18 -47.09 -21.82
C LYS A 354 0.09 -46.34 -20.50
N GLN A 355 0.72 -45.18 -20.38
CA GLN A 355 0.79 -44.40 -19.14
C GLN A 355 -0.21 -43.24 -19.20
N LYS A 356 -1.49 -43.57 -19.00
CA LYS A 356 -2.57 -42.59 -18.97
C LYS A 356 -3.48 -42.80 -17.78
N LEU A 357 -3.98 -41.70 -17.23
CA LEU A 357 -4.98 -41.67 -16.17
C LEU A 357 -6.24 -40.96 -16.68
N PRO A 358 -7.44 -41.29 -16.18
CA PRO A 358 -8.63 -40.48 -16.43
C PRO A 358 -8.39 -39.01 -16.07
N ASN A 359 -9.01 -38.07 -16.80
CA ASN A 359 -8.90 -36.64 -16.51
C ASN A 359 -10.07 -36.15 -15.62
N PRO A 360 -9.92 -36.04 -14.29
CA PRO A 360 -10.95 -35.50 -13.42
C PRO A 360 -11.05 -33.96 -13.45
N TYR A 361 -10.12 -33.28 -14.14
CA TYR A 361 -10.05 -31.83 -14.20
C TYR A 361 -10.79 -31.25 -15.40
N TYR A 362 -11.18 -32.09 -16.35
CA TYR A 362 -12.15 -31.70 -17.37
C TYR A 362 -13.52 -31.57 -16.71
N GLN A 363 -14.09 -30.38 -16.78
CA GLN A 363 -15.52 -30.19 -16.61
C GLN A 363 -16.03 -29.92 -18.02
N GLU A 364 -17.08 -30.64 -18.44
CA GLU A 364 -17.89 -30.11 -19.53
C GLU A 364 -18.26 -28.70 -19.11
N GLU A 365 -17.91 -27.72 -19.94
CA GLU A 365 -18.61 -26.45 -19.90
C GLU A 365 -20.07 -26.85 -20.04
N ALA A 366 -20.80 -26.88 -18.91
CA ALA A 366 -22.23 -26.74 -18.99
C ALA A 366 -22.40 -25.56 -19.93
N GLN A 367 -23.09 -25.77 -21.04
CA GLN A 367 -23.58 -24.67 -21.85
C GLN A 367 -24.57 -23.90 -20.98
N ASN A 368 -24.09 -23.22 -19.94
CA ASN A 368 -24.74 -22.13 -19.26
C ASN A 368 -24.58 -20.89 -20.14
N HIS A 369 -24.75 -21.06 -21.47
CA HIS A 369 -25.54 -20.15 -22.26
C HIS A 369 -27.00 -20.28 -21.79
N ASN A 370 -27.27 -20.02 -20.51
CA ASN A 370 -28.62 -19.73 -20.07
C ASN A 370 -28.91 -18.36 -20.64
N GLU A 371 -29.47 -18.33 -21.86
CA GLU A 371 -29.97 -17.13 -22.51
C GLU A 371 -30.82 -16.31 -21.53
N THR A 372 -31.54 -16.99 -20.63
CA THR A 372 -32.33 -16.40 -19.54
C THR A 372 -31.50 -15.53 -18.58
N ASN A 373 -30.34 -15.99 -18.11
CA ASN A 373 -29.49 -15.20 -17.19
C ASN A 373 -28.81 -14.04 -17.91
N GLN A 374 -28.47 -14.21 -19.19
CA GLN A 374 -27.88 -13.14 -20.00
C GLN A 374 -28.93 -12.07 -20.33
N PHE A 375 -30.16 -12.49 -20.60
CA PHE A 375 -31.28 -11.59 -20.85
C PHE A 375 -31.72 -10.86 -19.57
N GLU A 376 -31.73 -11.51 -18.41
CA GLU A 376 -31.95 -10.83 -17.13
C GLU A 376 -30.85 -9.81 -16.84
N LEU A 377 -29.57 -10.17 -17.03
CA LEU A 377 -28.46 -9.23 -16.86
C LEU A 377 -28.56 -8.05 -17.86
N PHE A 378 -28.90 -8.33 -19.12
CA PHE A 378 -29.13 -7.31 -20.14
C PHE A 378 -30.28 -6.38 -19.73
N LYS A 379 -31.39 -6.94 -19.28
CA LYS A 379 -32.58 -6.19 -18.84
C LYS A 379 -32.26 -5.31 -17.64
N ASP A 380 -31.61 -5.85 -16.61
CA ASP A 380 -31.21 -5.10 -15.41
C ASP A 380 -30.28 -3.93 -15.75
N LEU A 381 -29.31 -4.14 -16.64
CA LEU A 381 -28.38 -3.09 -17.08
C LEU A 381 -29.08 -2.01 -17.92
N THR A 382 -30.05 -2.41 -18.76
CA THR A 382 -30.77 -1.49 -19.64
C THR A 382 -31.83 -0.68 -18.88
N GLU A 383 -32.53 -1.29 -17.93
CA GLU A 383 -33.57 -0.61 -17.14
C GLU A 383 -33.00 0.29 -16.05
N LYS A 384 -31.83 -0.04 -15.45
CA LYS A 384 -31.13 0.87 -14.53
C LYS A 384 -30.65 2.15 -15.23
N GLY A 385 -30.16 2.05 -16.47
CA GLY A 385 -29.74 3.22 -17.24
C GLY A 385 -30.87 4.21 -17.54
N MET A 386 -32.13 3.75 -17.59
CA MET A 386 -33.29 4.63 -17.81
C MET A 386 -33.75 5.39 -16.54
N GLN A 387 -33.28 5.02 -15.35
CA GLN A 387 -33.58 5.76 -14.12
C GLN A 387 -32.63 6.94 -13.91
N ASP A 388 -31.40 6.86 -14.43
CA ASP A 388 -30.39 7.92 -14.29
C ASP A 388 -30.56 9.08 -15.30
N GLU A 389 -31.37 8.91 -16.35
CA GLU A 389 -31.70 9.97 -17.32
C GLU A 389 -33.02 10.71 -17.03
N LYS A 390 -33.70 10.40 -15.92
CA LYS A 390 -34.82 11.21 -15.40
C LYS A 390 -34.34 12.18 -14.32
N ILE A 391 -33.53 13.16 -14.70
CA ILE A 391 -33.34 14.43 -13.97
C ILE A 391 -33.48 15.57 -14.95
#